data_AF-A0A2V5YLP5-F1
#
_entry.id   AF-A0A2V5YLP5-F1
#
_cell.length_a   1.000
_cell.length_b   1.000
_cell.length_c   1.000
_cell.angle_alpha   90.00
_cell.angle_beta   90.00
_cell.angle_gamma   90.00
#
_symmetry.space_group_name_H-M   'P 1'
#
loop_
_entity.id
_entity.type
_entity.pdbx_description
1 polymer ?
#
loop_
_entity_poly.entity_id
_entity_poly.type
_entity_poly.pdbx_seq_one_letter_code
_entity_poly.pdbx_strand_id
1 'polypeptide(L)'
;NPNSDQLNRLSAYHAAQLITKEWMQPTNETHEIFSVTITGQKQTSSRVITVYAVRRPDKQWALLAINKDPNRAVRLAVQFKLPGTQRQRSFAEDIDVIQFSREQYLWHDDGPNGHPIRSLPAAHLTRKASSLYDLPPYSLTILRGRLAD
;
A
#
# COMPACT_ATOMS: atom_id res chain seq x y z
N ASN A 1 21.34 24.22 4.72
CA ASN A 1 19.97 23.81 5.09
C ASN A 1 19.30 24.99 5.80
N PRO A 2 18.28 25.67 5.23
CA PRO A 2 17.82 26.96 5.77
C PRO A 2 17.01 26.88 7.06
N ASN A 3 16.76 25.69 7.63
CA ASN A 3 16.25 25.49 8.99
C ASN A 3 16.82 24.18 9.55
N SER A 4 17.91 24.27 10.31
CA SER A 4 18.61 23.10 10.88
C SER A 4 17.81 22.32 11.93
N ASP A 5 16.70 22.88 12.42
CA ASP A 5 15.92 22.30 13.51
C ASP A 5 14.75 21.41 13.03
N GLN A 6 14.51 21.34 11.71
CA GLN A 6 13.44 20.52 11.15
C GLN A 6 13.91 19.08 10.91
N LEU A 7 13.29 18.12 11.62
CA LEU A 7 13.58 16.69 11.46
C LEU A 7 13.21 16.20 10.04
N ASN A 8 14.22 15.81 9.27
CA ASN A 8 14.05 15.20 7.96
C ASN A 8 13.65 13.72 8.10
N ARG A 9 12.36 13.43 7.98
CA ARG A 9 11.85 12.05 7.96
C ARG A 9 12.16 11.39 6.62
N LEU A 10 12.79 10.22 6.66
CA LEU A 10 13.05 9.40 5.48
C LEU A 10 11.77 8.72 4.94
N SER A 11 11.79 8.31 3.67
CA SER A 11 10.71 7.50 3.08
C SER A 11 10.42 6.23 3.90
N ALA A 12 11.46 5.61 4.47
CA ALA A 12 11.32 4.42 5.32
C ALA A 12 10.49 4.69 6.58
N TYR A 13 10.55 5.90 7.14
CA TYR A 13 9.71 6.29 8.28
C TYR A 13 8.23 6.26 7.89
N HIS A 14 7.89 6.88 6.76
CA HIS A 14 6.52 6.91 6.25
C HIS A 14 6.04 5.50 5.90
N ALA A 15 6.87 4.70 5.20
CA ALA A 15 6.56 3.30 4.90
C ALA A 15 6.26 2.48 6.17
N ALA A 16 7.06 2.65 7.23
CA ALA A 16 6.81 1.98 8.51
C ALA A 16 5.47 2.41 9.12
N GLN A 17 5.07 3.69 8.99
CA GLN A 17 3.75 4.14 9.42
C GLN A 17 2.62 3.49 8.61
N LEU A 18 2.72 3.40 7.28
CA LEU A 18 1.72 2.69 6.46
C LEU A 18 1.60 1.23 6.88
N ILE A 19 2.72 0.54 7.06
CA ILE A 19 2.73 -0.89 7.43
C ILE A 19 2.07 -1.09 8.80
N THR A 20 2.46 -0.31 9.81
CA THR A 20 2.04 -0.54 11.20
C THR A 20 0.65 0.01 11.53
N LYS A 21 0.17 1.04 10.82
CA LYS A 21 -1.09 1.73 11.13
C LYS A 21 -2.20 1.48 10.11
N GLU A 22 -1.85 1.31 8.84
CA GLU A 22 -2.83 1.23 7.75
C GLU A 22 -3.00 -0.19 7.24
N TRP A 23 -1.91 -0.88 6.88
CA TRP A 23 -1.96 -2.29 6.49
C TRP A 23 -2.29 -3.16 7.70
N MET A 24 -1.47 -3.07 8.74
CA MET A 24 -1.78 -3.63 10.05
C MET A 24 -2.64 -2.66 10.86
N GLN A 25 -2.98 -3.07 12.07
CA GLN A 25 -3.63 -2.25 13.08
C GLN A 25 -2.73 -2.26 14.32
N PRO A 26 -2.49 -1.11 14.97
CA PRO A 26 -1.59 -1.02 16.13
C PRO A 26 -2.32 -1.50 17.39
N THR A 27 -2.56 -2.82 17.47
CA THR A 27 -3.23 -3.51 18.58
C THR A 27 -2.45 -4.78 18.94
N ASN A 28 -2.77 -5.36 20.11
CA ASN A 28 -2.25 -6.65 20.55
C ASN A 28 -3.13 -7.84 20.12
N GLU A 29 -4.20 -7.59 19.36
CA GLU A 29 -5.05 -8.63 18.76
C GLU A 29 -4.43 -9.27 17.51
N THR A 30 -4.94 -10.46 17.15
CA THR A 30 -4.38 -11.28 16.06
C THR A 30 -4.72 -10.73 14.67
N HIS A 31 -3.68 -10.55 13.85
CA HIS A 31 -3.77 -10.37 12.41
C HIS A 31 -3.58 -11.70 11.69
N GLU A 32 -4.50 -12.06 10.79
CA GLU A 32 -4.37 -13.28 9.98
C GLU A 32 -3.76 -12.93 8.62
N ILE A 33 -2.59 -13.47 8.30
CA ILE A 33 -1.89 -13.22 7.03
C ILE A 33 -2.29 -14.29 6.01
N PHE A 34 -2.63 -13.86 4.79
CA PHE A 34 -3.07 -14.74 3.71
C PHE A 34 -2.10 -14.70 2.52
N SER A 35 -1.97 -15.84 1.84
CA SER A 35 -1.22 -15.92 0.60
C SER A 35 -1.91 -15.14 -0.51
N VAL A 36 -1.11 -14.50 -1.37
CA VAL A 36 -1.59 -13.76 -2.53
C VAL A 36 -0.97 -14.35 -3.78
N THR A 37 -1.81 -14.65 -4.77
CA THR A 37 -1.37 -15.05 -6.11
C THR A 37 -1.53 -13.86 -7.06
N ILE A 38 -0.44 -13.48 -7.72
CA ILE A 38 -0.44 -12.41 -8.73
C ILE A 38 -0.37 -13.07 -10.10
N THR A 39 -1.35 -12.78 -10.96
CA THR A 39 -1.39 -13.25 -12.35
C THR A 39 -1.04 -12.11 -13.31
N GLY A 40 -0.66 -12.44 -14.55
CA GLY A 40 -0.41 -11.45 -15.61
C GLY A 40 0.93 -10.70 -15.53
N GLN A 41 1.74 -10.95 -14.50
CA GLN A 41 3.11 -10.45 -14.44
C GLN A 41 4.06 -11.41 -15.16
N LYS A 42 4.94 -10.89 -16.03
CA LYS A 42 6.02 -11.70 -16.62
C LYS A 42 6.88 -12.31 -15.50
N GLN A 43 7.19 -13.60 -15.62
CA GLN A 43 8.13 -14.28 -14.73
C GLN A 43 9.56 -13.83 -15.07
N THR A 44 9.91 -12.62 -14.64
CA THR A 44 11.29 -12.14 -14.59
C THR A 44 11.90 -12.50 -13.24
N SER A 45 13.23 -12.54 -13.15
CA SER A 45 13.97 -12.84 -11.91
C SER A 45 13.61 -11.91 -10.73
N SER A 46 13.11 -10.70 -11.02
CA SER A 46 12.54 -9.79 -10.02
C SER A 46 11.04 -9.63 -10.23
N ARG A 47 10.24 -9.84 -9.17
CA ARG A 47 8.81 -9.52 -9.21
C ARG A 47 8.62 -8.01 -9.04
N VAL A 48 8.11 -7.35 -10.09
CA VAL A 48 7.86 -5.90 -10.15
C VAL A 48 6.73 -5.48 -9.22
N ILE A 49 5.66 -6.28 -9.12
CA ILE A 49 4.55 -6.05 -8.19
C ILE A 49 4.57 -7.13 -7.11
N THR A 50 4.43 -6.72 -5.86
CA THR A 50 4.23 -7.63 -4.72
C THR A 50 3.06 -7.17 -3.89
N VAL A 51 2.24 -8.12 -3.42
CA VAL A 51 1.05 -7.83 -2.64
C VAL A 51 1.00 -8.76 -1.43
N TYR A 52 0.67 -8.20 -0.27
CA TYR A 52 0.50 -8.92 0.99
C TYR A 52 -0.90 -8.66 1.54
N ALA A 53 -1.61 -9.72 1.93
CA ALA A 53 -2.97 -9.64 2.43
C ALA A 53 -3.01 -9.95 3.92
N VAL A 54 -3.78 -9.15 4.66
CA VAL A 54 -4.04 -9.39 6.07
C VAL A 54 -5.53 -9.17 6.37
N ARG A 55 -6.09 -10.03 7.21
CA ARG A 55 -7.36 -9.78 7.89
C ARG A 55 -7.05 -9.17 9.25
N ARG A 56 -7.55 -7.95 9.47
CA ARG A 56 -7.32 -7.18 10.68
C ARG A 56 -8.30 -7.59 11.79
N PRO A 57 -7.96 -7.32 13.07
CA PRO A 57 -8.84 -7.54 14.22
C PRO A 57 -10.22 -6.88 14.10
N ASP A 58 -10.27 -5.67 13.53
CA ASP A 58 -11.50 -4.91 13.20
C ASP A 58 -12.38 -5.53 12.09
N LYS A 59 -12.05 -6.74 11.66
CA LYS A 59 -12.71 -7.54 10.61
C LYS A 59 -12.62 -6.93 9.21
N GLN A 60 -11.81 -5.91 9.01
CA GLN A 60 -11.48 -5.43 7.67
C GLN A 60 -10.36 -6.27 7.05
N TRP A 61 -10.35 -6.32 5.73
CA TRP A 61 -9.23 -6.79 4.94
C TRP A 61 -8.36 -5.62 4.56
N ALA A 62 -7.04 -5.79 4.61
CA ALA A 62 -6.08 -4.84 4.10
C ALA A 62 -5.07 -5.51 3.18
N LEU A 63 -4.86 -4.92 2.01
CA LEU A 63 -3.84 -5.32 1.04
C LEU A 63 -2.75 -4.28 1.01
N LEU A 64 -1.50 -4.67 1.24
CA LEU A 64 -0.31 -3.87 0.94
C LEU A 64 0.19 -4.24 -0.45
N ALA A 65 -0.03 -3.38 -1.42
CA ALA A 65 0.49 -3.50 -2.78
C ALA A 65 1.71 -2.61 -2.96
N ILE A 66 2.79 -3.18 -3.48
CA ILE A 66 4.06 -2.51 -3.74
C ILE A 66 4.33 -2.55 -5.25
N ASN A 67 4.42 -1.38 -5.88
CA ASN A 67 4.92 -1.24 -7.24
C ASN A 67 6.39 -0.85 -7.20
N LYS A 68 7.26 -1.75 -7.65
CA LYS A 68 8.72 -1.56 -7.69
C LYS A 68 9.20 -1.06 -9.06
N ASP A 69 8.30 -0.74 -9.99
CA ASP A 69 8.67 -0.12 -11.25
C ASP A 69 8.87 1.40 -11.05
N PRO A 70 10.03 1.97 -11.42
CA PRO A 70 10.29 3.41 -11.30
C PRO A 70 9.46 4.29 -12.24
N ASN A 71 8.97 3.71 -13.34
CA ASN A 71 8.49 4.47 -14.50
C ASN A 71 7.04 4.12 -14.87
N ARG A 72 6.59 2.90 -14.56
CA ARG A 72 5.30 2.39 -15.03
C ARG A 72 4.26 2.32 -13.91
N ALA A 73 3.15 3.02 -14.13
CA ALA A 73 1.93 2.80 -13.36
C ALA A 73 1.27 1.49 -13.82
N VAL A 74 0.68 0.76 -12.87
CA VAL A 74 -0.09 -0.46 -13.17
C VAL A 74 -1.47 -0.38 -12.52
N ARG A 75 -2.41 -1.17 -13.02
CA ARG A 75 -3.73 -1.34 -12.40
C ARG A 75 -3.87 -2.74 -11.83
N LEU A 76 -4.27 -2.82 -10.57
CA LEU A 76 -4.49 -4.08 -9.86
C LEU A 76 -5.98 -4.39 -9.80
N ALA A 77 -6.37 -5.53 -10.34
CA ALA A 77 -7.67 -6.13 -10.06
C ALA A 77 -7.58 -7.01 -8.80
N VAL A 78 -8.55 -6.89 -7.89
CA VAL A 78 -8.53 -7.59 -6.60
C VAL A 78 -9.74 -8.51 -6.48
N GLN A 79 -9.48 -9.76 -6.12
CA GLN A 79 -10.49 -10.77 -5.81
C GLN A 79 -10.05 -11.59 -4.60
N PHE A 80 -11.01 -11.93 -3.75
CA PHE A 80 -10.78 -12.74 -2.56
C PHE A 80 -11.37 -14.14 -2.78
N LYS A 81 -10.50 -15.15 -2.70
CA LYS A 81 -10.86 -16.58 -2.76
C LYS A 81 -10.61 -17.18 -1.38
N LEU A 82 -11.62 -17.13 -0.52
CA LEU A 82 -11.49 -17.57 0.86
C LEU A 82 -11.71 -19.10 0.96
N PRO A 83 -10.89 -19.81 1.76
CA PRO A 83 -11.08 -21.24 2.00
C PRO A 83 -12.51 -21.53 2.49
N GLY A 84 -13.11 -22.62 2.00
CA GLY A 84 -14.47 -23.02 2.38
C GLY A 84 -15.59 -22.26 1.67
N THR A 85 -15.27 -21.30 0.78
CA THR A 85 -16.27 -20.61 -0.05
C THR A 85 -15.99 -20.85 -1.53
N GLN A 86 -17.01 -21.25 -2.30
CA GLN A 86 -16.88 -21.37 -3.76
C GLN A 86 -17.00 -20.01 -4.47
N ARG A 87 -17.55 -19.00 -3.78
CA ARG A 87 -17.83 -17.69 -4.35
C ARG A 87 -16.64 -16.74 -4.16
N GLN A 88 -16.19 -16.14 -5.26
CA GLN A 88 -15.22 -15.05 -5.22
C GLN A 88 -15.87 -13.82 -4.58
N ARG A 89 -15.16 -13.17 -3.67
CA ARG A 89 -15.59 -11.93 -3.03
C ARG A 89 -14.79 -10.74 -3.54
N SER A 90 -15.38 -9.56 -3.45
CA SER A 90 -14.73 -8.27 -3.66
C SER A 90 -14.88 -7.42 -2.39
N PHE A 91 -14.17 -6.31 -2.35
CA PHE A 91 -14.48 -5.28 -1.36
C PHE A 91 -15.93 -4.80 -1.50
N ALA A 92 -16.54 -4.44 -0.37
CA ALA A 92 -17.89 -3.88 -0.26
C ALA A 92 -17.84 -2.35 -0.28
N GLU A 93 -18.94 -1.75 -0.74
CA GLU A 93 -19.29 -0.34 -0.60
C GLU A 93 -18.10 0.62 -0.70
N ASP A 94 -17.67 1.21 0.41
CA ASP A 94 -16.55 2.14 0.50
C ASP A 94 -15.31 1.46 1.07
N ILE A 95 -14.17 1.78 0.48
CA ILE A 95 -12.86 1.35 0.93
C ILE A 95 -11.93 2.54 1.11
N ASP A 96 -10.96 2.37 1.99
CA ASP A 96 -9.82 3.26 2.09
C ASP A 96 -8.75 2.85 1.07
N VAL A 97 -8.26 3.84 0.33
CA VAL A 97 -7.09 3.77 -0.52
C VAL A 97 -6.05 4.72 0.05
N ILE A 98 -5.00 4.17 0.63
CA ILE A 98 -3.89 4.94 1.23
C ILE A 98 -2.64 4.75 0.38
N GLN A 99 -2.06 5.82 -0.16
CA GLN A 99 -0.98 5.77 -1.14
C GLN A 99 0.21 6.63 -0.73
N PHE A 100 1.41 6.06 -0.89
CA PHE A 100 2.67 6.74 -0.70
C PHE A 100 3.57 6.48 -1.90
N SER A 101 3.92 7.55 -2.62
CA SER A 101 4.72 7.50 -3.84
C SER A 101 5.58 8.77 -3.97
N ARG A 102 6.17 8.97 -5.15
CA ARG A 102 6.84 10.24 -5.51
C ARG A 102 5.94 11.47 -5.40
N GLU A 103 4.63 11.29 -5.44
CA GLU A 103 3.67 12.37 -5.19
C GLU A 103 3.76 12.89 -3.75
N GLN A 104 4.07 12.04 -2.76
CA GLN A 104 4.17 12.42 -1.35
C GLN A 104 5.62 12.61 -0.90
N TYR A 105 6.59 11.94 -1.53
CA TYR A 105 7.96 11.96 -1.07
C TYR A 105 8.98 12.00 -2.21
N LEU A 106 9.91 12.96 -2.13
CA LEU A 106 11.02 13.07 -3.07
C LEU A 106 12.28 13.51 -2.33
N TRP A 107 13.33 12.69 -2.44
CA TRP A 107 14.64 12.98 -1.89
C TRP A 107 15.44 13.82 -2.88
N HIS A 108 16.08 14.88 -2.39
CA HIS A 108 17.13 15.59 -3.10
C HIS A 108 18.48 15.06 -2.63
N ASP A 109 19.18 14.42 -3.56
CA ASP A 109 20.52 13.92 -3.32
C ASP A 109 21.54 15.05 -3.47
N ASP A 110 22.09 15.49 -2.33
CA ASP A 110 23.09 16.56 -2.23
C ASP A 110 24.15 16.19 -1.17
N GLY A 111 24.53 14.90 -1.15
CA GLY A 111 25.51 14.37 -0.21
C GLY A 111 25.15 14.66 1.25
N PRO A 112 26.05 15.28 2.06
CA PRO A 112 25.75 15.65 3.45
C PRO A 112 24.59 16.63 3.61
N ASN A 113 24.22 17.36 2.56
CA ASN A 113 23.10 18.29 2.54
C ASN A 113 21.81 17.65 2.01
N GLY A 114 21.83 16.34 1.71
CA GLY A 114 20.67 15.61 1.21
C GLY A 114 19.46 15.76 2.15
N HIS A 115 18.31 16.04 1.55
CA HIS A 115 17.07 16.31 2.30
C HIS A 115 15.85 16.00 1.44
N PRO A 116 14.68 15.74 2.05
CA PRO A 116 13.47 15.60 1.27
C PRO A 116 13.02 16.97 0.77
N ILE A 117 12.97 17.17 -0.54
CA ILE A 117 12.30 18.34 -1.16
C ILE A 117 10.77 18.18 -1.16
N ARG A 118 10.30 16.97 -0.84
CA ARG A 118 8.90 16.69 -0.54
C ARG A 118 8.82 15.62 0.55
N SER A 119 8.06 15.88 1.60
CA SER A 119 7.79 14.93 2.68
C SER A 119 6.38 15.17 3.23
N LEU A 120 5.39 14.62 2.54
CA LEU A 120 3.98 14.67 2.92
C LEU A 120 3.56 13.33 3.53
N PRO A 121 2.53 13.32 4.40
CA PRO A 121 1.85 12.09 4.77
C PRO A 121 1.34 11.32 3.54
N ALA A 122 1.07 10.03 3.71
CA ALA A 122 0.40 9.24 2.68
C ALA A 122 -0.93 9.90 2.29
N ALA A 123 -1.23 9.92 0.99
CA ALA A 123 -2.54 10.33 0.52
C ALA A 123 -3.56 9.29 0.98
N HIS A 124 -4.69 9.73 1.55
CA HIS A 124 -5.76 8.85 2.01
C HIS A 124 -7.07 9.33 1.39
N LEU A 125 -7.71 8.42 0.66
CA LEU A 125 -9.02 8.63 0.07
C LEU A 125 -9.94 7.46 0.42
N THR A 126 -11.13 7.76 0.92
CA THR A 126 -12.23 6.79 0.97
C THR A 126 -13.05 6.89 -0.31
N ARG A 127 -13.26 5.77 -1.00
CA ARG A 127 -14.01 5.72 -2.26
C ARG A 127 -14.77 4.41 -2.42
N LYS A 128 -15.76 4.41 -3.31
CA LYS A 128 -16.47 3.18 -3.68
C LYS A 128 -15.51 2.13 -4.20
N ALA A 129 -15.76 0.88 -3.82
CA ALA A 129 -15.03 -0.29 -4.29
C ALA A 129 -15.06 -0.34 -5.82
N SER A 130 -13.90 -0.58 -6.41
CA SER A 130 -13.68 -0.63 -7.86
C SER A 130 -13.16 -2.02 -8.24
N SER A 131 -13.35 -2.39 -9.50
CA SER A 131 -12.69 -3.56 -10.08
C SER A 131 -11.19 -3.37 -10.27
N LEU A 132 -10.72 -2.11 -10.34
CA LEU A 132 -9.32 -1.76 -10.58
C LEU A 132 -8.83 -0.64 -9.64
N TYR A 133 -7.60 -0.80 -9.18
CA TYR A 133 -6.88 0.17 -8.34
C TYR A 133 -5.55 0.54 -8.99
N ASP A 134 -5.29 1.84 -9.13
CA ASP A 134 -4.03 2.32 -9.70
C ASP A 134 -2.90 2.21 -8.67
N LEU A 135 -1.76 1.68 -9.13
CA LEU A 135 -0.50 1.65 -8.38
C LEU A 135 0.51 2.53 -9.13
N PRO A 136 0.78 3.76 -8.64
CA PRO A 136 1.77 4.64 -9.24
C PRO A 136 3.17 3.99 -9.28
N PRO A 137 4.09 4.49 -10.13
CA PRO A 137 5.48 4.04 -10.09
C PRO A 137 6.10 4.27 -8.69
N TYR A 138 6.96 3.36 -8.23
CA TYR A 138 7.58 3.38 -6.90
C TYR A 138 6.61 3.78 -5.80
N SER A 139 5.59 2.94 -5.59
CA SER A 139 4.53 3.22 -4.63
C SER A 139 4.27 2.07 -3.66
N LEU A 140 3.80 2.46 -2.48
CA LEU A 140 3.09 1.64 -1.52
C LEU A 140 1.62 2.05 -1.56
N THR A 141 0.72 1.10 -1.79
CA THR A 141 -0.73 1.34 -1.79
C THR A 141 -1.39 0.35 -0.84
N ILE A 142 -2.13 0.87 0.14
CA ILE A 142 -3.02 0.10 1.00
C ILE A 142 -4.43 0.17 0.44
N LEU A 143 -5.05 -0.98 0.25
CA LEU A 143 -6.48 -1.10 0.02
C LEU A 143 -7.10 -1.73 1.26
N ARG A 144 -7.94 -0.99 1.98
CA ARG A 144 -8.53 -1.46 3.24
C ARG A 144 -10.05 -1.33 3.22
N GLY A 145 -10.76 -2.42 3.53
CA GLY A 145 -12.22 -2.43 3.56
C GLY A 145 -12.80 -3.77 3.96
N ARG A 146 -14.13 -3.83 4.08
CA ARG A 146 -14.86 -5.10 4.30
C ARG A 146 -15.14 -5.79 2.97
N LEU A 147 -15.45 -7.07 3.01
CA LEU A 147 -15.88 -7.82 1.81
C LEU A 147 -17.40 -7.80 1.70
N ALA A 148 -17.89 -7.87 0.47
CA ALA A 148 -19.33 -8.00 0.20
C ALA A 148 -19.83 -9.42 0.53
N ASP A 149 -21.07 -9.50 1.00
CA ASP A 149 -21.77 -10.74 1.36
C ASP A 149 -22.14 -11.64 0.17
#